data_AF-A0A1V5HNN2-F1
#
_entry.id   AF-A0A1V5HNN2-F1
#
_cell.length_a   1.000
_cell.length_b   1.000
_cell.length_c   1.000
_cell.angle_alpha   90.00
_cell.angle_beta   90.00
_cell.angle_gamma   90.00
#
_symmetry.space_group_name_H-M   'P 1'
#
loop_
_entity.id
_entity.type
_entity.pdbx_description
1 polymer ?
#
loop_
_entity_poly.entity_id
_entity_poly.type
_entity_poly.pdbx_seq_one_letter_code
_entity_poly.pdbx_strand_id
1 'polypeptide(L)'
;MSIKNKVVAITPFICSIAFFLIGFLTGKWHPAWMVFLLVPLMPFIVGEKKIRFSVPLVIAIIYVVASFITGLWHPLWVIFLSIPVFHIILTPTKKEPKDN
;
A
#
# COMPACT_ATOMS: atom_id res chain seq x y z
N MET A 1 24.26 7.24 2.59
CA MET A 1 22.91 6.65 2.44
C MET A 1 23.08 5.21 1.95
N SER A 2 22.54 4.21 2.64
CA SER A 2 22.63 2.79 2.22
C SER A 2 21.98 2.61 0.84
N ILE A 3 22.57 1.78 -0.02
CA ILE A 3 22.05 1.45 -1.38
C ILE A 3 20.57 1.06 -1.31
N LYS A 4 20.22 0.33 -0.25
CA LYS A 4 18.86 -0.12 0.05
C LYS A 4 17.85 1.02 0.15
N ASN A 5 18.20 2.09 0.86
CA ASN A 5 17.33 3.27 1.01
C ASN A 5 17.20 4.05 -0.31
N LYS A 6 18.25 4.06 -1.12
CA LYS A 6 18.21 4.67 -2.47
C LYS A 6 17.20 3.95 -3.37
N VAL A 7 17.19 2.61 -3.30
CA VAL A 7 16.24 1.76 -4.05
C VAL A 7 14.80 2.01 -3.60
N VAL A 8 14.54 2.07 -2.29
CA VAL A 8 13.21 2.40 -1.76
C VAL A 8 12.75 3.79 -2.21
N ALA A 9 13.63 4.79 -2.18
CA ALA A 9 13.30 6.16 -2.57
C ALA A 9 13.01 6.33 -4.07
N ILE A 10 13.66 5.56 -4.95
CA ILE A 10 13.44 5.65 -6.40
C ILE A 10 12.22 4.84 -6.88
N THR A 11 11.76 3.88 -6.08
CA THR A 11 10.60 3.01 -6.39
C THR A 11 9.36 3.76 -6.87
N PRO A 12 8.85 4.84 -6.20
CA PRO A 12 7.66 5.55 -6.68
C PRO A 12 7.82 6.17 -8.08
N PHE A 13 9.04 6.60 -8.45
CA PHE A 13 9.32 7.11 -9.79
C PHE A 13 9.27 6.00 -10.83
N ILE A 14 9.89 4.86 -10.54
CA ILE A 14 9.84 3.66 -11.42
C ILE A 14 8.38 3.20 -11.58
N CYS A 15 7.62 3.11 -10.49
CA CYS A 15 6.21 2.74 -10.51
C CYS A 15 5.38 3.72 -11.34
N SER A 16 5.64 5.03 -11.24
CA SER A 16 4.93 6.05 -12.03
C SER A 16 5.20 5.91 -13.52
N ILE A 17 6.47 5.72 -13.90
CA ILE A 17 6.83 5.50 -15.31
C ILE A 17 6.15 4.23 -15.83
N ALA A 18 6.21 3.13 -15.09
CA ALA A 18 5.55 1.88 -15.45
C ALA A 18 4.02 2.03 -15.55
N PHE A 19 3.39 2.78 -14.63
CA PHE A 19 1.95 3.07 -14.67
C PHE A 19 1.53 3.78 -15.95
N PHE A 20 2.25 4.85 -16.32
CA PHE A 20 1.97 5.57 -17.56
C PHE A 20 2.25 4.74 -18.81
N LEU A 21 3.35 3.97 -18.81
CA LEU A 21 3.65 3.06 -19.93
C LEU A 21 2.54 2.03 -20.12
N ILE A 22 2.09 1.36 -19.06
CA ILE A 22 1.01 0.38 -19.13
C ILE A 22 -0.29 1.07 -19.57
N GLY A 23 -0.61 2.23 -19.01
CA GLY A 23 -1.79 3.02 -19.33
C GLY A 23 -1.85 3.41 -20.81
N PHE A 24 -0.75 3.93 -21.37
CA PHE A 24 -0.69 4.35 -22.78
C PHE A 24 -0.62 3.17 -23.76
N LEU A 25 0.11 2.11 -23.42
CA LEU A 25 0.29 0.96 -24.32
C LEU A 25 -0.93 0.05 -24.37
N THR A 26 -1.63 -0.12 -23.26
CA THR A 26 -2.73 -1.11 -23.14
C THR A 26 -4.11 -0.47 -22.96
N GLY A 27 -4.19 0.83 -22.67
CA GLY A 27 -5.43 1.51 -22.29
C GLY A 27 -5.99 1.08 -20.93
N LYS A 28 -5.33 0.14 -20.23
CA LYS A 28 -5.80 -0.45 -18.98
C LYS A 28 -5.27 0.30 -17.76
N TRP A 29 -5.81 1.48 -17.50
CA TRP A 29 -5.48 2.30 -16.34
C TRP A 29 -5.92 1.64 -15.01
N HIS A 30 -7.06 0.94 -15.04
CA HIS A 30 -7.67 0.27 -13.88
C HIS A 30 -6.88 -0.88 -13.26
N PRO A 31 -6.09 -1.68 -13.97
CA PRO A 31 -5.16 -2.61 -13.33
C PRO A 31 -3.73 -2.04 -13.21
N ALA A 32 -3.39 -0.97 -13.97
CA ALA A 32 -2.03 -0.42 -13.96
C ALA A 32 -1.60 0.11 -12.59
N TRP A 33 -2.53 0.67 -11.79
CA TRP A 33 -2.19 1.23 -10.48
C TRP A 33 -1.71 0.17 -9.48
N MET A 34 -1.90 -1.12 -9.76
CA MET A 34 -1.36 -2.21 -8.93
C MET A 34 0.17 -2.13 -8.79
N VAL A 35 0.86 -1.52 -9.76
CA VAL A 35 2.31 -1.30 -9.69
C VAL A 35 2.70 -0.42 -8.49
N PHE A 36 1.80 0.45 -8.00
CA PHE A 36 2.07 1.26 -6.81
C PHE A 36 2.07 0.46 -5.50
N LEU A 37 1.50 -0.76 -5.46
CA LEU A 37 1.62 -1.63 -4.29
C LEU A 37 3.07 -2.07 -4.03
N LEU A 38 3.94 -1.97 -5.05
CA LEU A 38 5.37 -2.22 -4.88
C LEU A 38 6.04 -1.17 -3.97
N VAL A 39 5.53 0.06 -3.93
CA VAL A 39 6.10 1.16 -3.14
C VAL A 39 6.14 0.83 -1.64
N PRO A 40 5.02 0.48 -0.98
CA PRO A 40 5.05 0.06 0.42
C PRO A 40 5.75 -1.28 0.62
N LEU A 41 5.85 -2.13 -0.41
CA LEU A 41 6.47 -3.45 -0.32
C LEU A 41 8.00 -3.40 -0.41
N MET A 42 8.57 -2.43 -1.13
CA MET A 42 10.00 -2.36 -1.42
C MET A 42 10.93 -2.37 -0.20
N PRO A 43 10.63 -1.65 0.92
CA PRO A 43 11.44 -1.70 2.13
C PRO A 43 11.57 -3.11 2.73
N PHE A 44 10.56 -3.96 2.51
CA PHE A 44 10.55 -5.34 2.97
C PHE A 44 11.35 -6.25 2.03
N ILE A 45 11.20 -6.07 0.71
CA ILE A 45 11.95 -6.83 -0.32
C ILE A 45 13.46 -6.63 -0.14
N VAL A 46 13.88 -5.40 0.13
CA VAL A 46 15.29 -5.02 0.30
C VAL A 46 15.83 -5.40 1.70
N GLY A 47 14.97 -5.91 2.58
CA GLY A 47 15.32 -6.37 3.92
C GLY A 47 15.73 -5.25 4.88
N GLU A 48 15.26 -4.02 4.66
CA GLU A 48 15.44 -2.88 5.60
C GLU A 48 14.49 -2.98 6.78
N LYS A 49 13.30 -3.59 6.58
CA LYS A 49 12.31 -3.81 7.63
C LYS A 49 11.91 -5.29 7.70
N LYS A 50 11.83 -5.84 8.91
CA LYS A 50 11.14 -7.13 9.12
C LYS A 50 9.68 -6.97 8.71
N ILE A 51 9.14 -7.97 8.01
CA ILE A 51 7.72 -8.03 7.68
C ILE A 51 6.94 -8.02 8.98
N ARG A 52 6.41 -6.85 9.33
CA ARG A 52 5.33 -6.71 10.29
C ARG A 52 4.08 -6.67 9.42
N PHE A 53 3.27 -7.72 9.46
CA PHE A 53 1.96 -7.74 8.80
C PHE A 53 1.16 -6.54 9.29
N SER A 54 1.28 -5.44 8.56
CA SER A 54 0.61 -4.21 8.86
C SER A 54 -0.77 -4.33 8.26
N VAL A 55 -1.80 -3.98 9.03
CA VAL A 55 -3.21 -3.92 8.61
C VAL A 55 -3.39 -3.45 7.16
N PRO A 56 -2.75 -2.36 6.68
CA PRO A 56 -2.84 -1.93 5.28
C PRO A 56 -2.36 -2.95 4.23
N LEU A 57 -1.32 -3.73 4.54
CA LEU A 57 -0.75 -4.70 3.59
C LEU A 57 -1.64 -5.94 3.47
N VAL A 58 -2.24 -6.38 4.58
CA VAL A 58 -3.23 -7.47 4.57
C VAL A 58 -4.47 -7.06 3.78
N ILE A 59 -4.99 -5.84 4.01
CA ILE A 59 -6.15 -5.31 3.30
C ILE A 59 -5.85 -5.14 1.80
N ALA A 60 -4.64 -4.70 1.44
CA ALA A 60 -4.23 -4.61 0.03
C ALA A 60 -4.22 -5.98 -0.66
N ILE A 61 -3.72 -7.03 0.00
CA ILE A 61 -3.74 -8.40 -0.54
C ILE A 61 -5.18 -8.88 -0.72
N ILE A 62 -6.05 -8.71 0.28
CA ILE A 62 -7.47 -9.09 0.22
C ILE A 62 -8.16 -8.34 -0.92
N TYR A 63 -7.92 -7.04 -1.04
CA TYR A 63 -8.46 -6.21 -2.12
C TYR A 63 -8.05 -6.75 -3.49
N VAL A 64 -6.77 -7.08 -3.69
CA VAL A 64 -6.26 -7.58 -4.98
C VAL A 64 -6.92 -8.93 -5.32
N VAL A 65 -6.94 -9.87 -4.39
CA VAL A 65 -7.53 -11.20 -4.61
C VAL A 65 -9.02 -11.08 -4.92
N ALA A 66 -9.77 -10.28 -4.16
CA ALA A 66 -11.19 -10.08 -4.38
C ALA A 66 -11.49 -9.32 -5.69
N SER A 67 -10.63 -8.37 -6.08
CA SER A 67 -10.76 -7.61 -7.34
C SER A 67 -10.53 -8.48 -8.57
N PHE A 68 -9.61 -9.46 -8.50
CA PHE A 68 -9.41 -10.44 -9.57
C PHE A 68 -10.60 -11.39 -9.74
N ILE A 69 -11.25 -11.80 -8.64
CA ILE A 69 -12.39 -12.72 -8.69
C ILE A 69 -13.65 -12.03 -9.20
N THR A 70 -13.91 -10.81 -8.72
CA THR A 70 -15.17 -10.10 -9.01
C THR A 70 -15.08 -9.18 -10.23
N GLY A 71 -13.86 -8.80 -10.65
CA GLY A 71 -13.66 -7.75 -11.65
C GLY A 71 -14.12 -6.36 -11.20
N LEU A 72 -14.54 -6.20 -9.95
CA LEU A 72 -15.13 -4.98 -9.39
C LEU A 72 -14.04 -4.11 -8.75
N TRP A 73 -13.20 -3.50 -9.57
CA TRP A 73 -12.11 -2.64 -9.10
C TRP A 73 -12.60 -1.36 -8.39
N HIS A 74 -13.71 -0.80 -8.87
CA HIS A 74 -14.26 0.45 -8.34
C HIS A 74 -14.95 0.31 -6.96
N PRO A 75 -15.89 -0.63 -6.75
CA PRO A 75 -16.60 -0.77 -5.48
C PRO A 75 -15.69 -1.25 -4.35
N LEU A 76 -14.71 -2.10 -4.66
CA LEU A 76 -13.87 -2.71 -3.64
C LEU A 76 -12.95 -1.71 -2.94
N TRP A 77 -12.74 -0.50 -3.48
CA TRP A 77 -11.85 0.49 -2.88
C TRP A 77 -12.34 0.95 -1.50
N VAL A 78 -13.63 0.79 -1.23
CA VAL A 78 -14.25 1.01 0.09
C VAL A 78 -13.56 0.20 1.19
N ILE A 79 -12.96 -0.96 0.88
CA ILE A 79 -12.24 -1.76 1.88
C ILE A 79 -11.01 -1.04 2.45
N PHE A 80 -10.38 -0.12 1.69
CA PHE A 80 -9.27 0.68 2.21
C PHE A 80 -9.70 1.66 3.31
N LEU A 81 -10.97 2.07 3.33
CA LEU A 81 -11.53 2.88 4.41
C LEU A 81 -11.62 2.12 5.74
N SER A 82 -11.51 0.79 5.73
CA SER A 82 -11.39 0.04 6.98
C SER A 82 -10.08 0.33 7.71
N ILE A 83 -9.01 0.72 7.01
CA ILE A 83 -7.71 1.05 7.63
C ILE A 83 -7.85 2.18 8.67
N PRO A 84 -8.36 3.38 8.34
CA PRO A 84 -8.54 4.44 9.33
C PRO A 84 -9.55 4.04 10.41
N VAL A 85 -10.61 3.29 10.07
CA VAL A 85 -11.58 2.80 11.06
C VAL A 85 -10.90 1.92 12.11
N PHE A 86 -10.09 0.93 11.70
CA PHE A 86 -9.30 0.11 12.62
C PHE A 86 -8.33 0.96 13.43
N HIS A 87 -7.67 1.94 12.82
CA HIS A 87 -6.71 2.79 13.50
C HIS A 87 -7.37 3.68 14.55
N ILE A 88 -8.55 4.24 14.26
CA ILE A 88 -9.34 5.04 15.20
C ILE A 88 -9.78 4.18 16.39
N ILE A 89 -10.30 2.97 16.13
CA ILE A 89 -10.77 2.06 17.18
C ILE A 89 -9.61 1.56 18.07
N LEU A 90 -8.46 1.25 17.45
CA LEU A 90 -7.30 0.67 18.15
C LEU A 90 -6.36 1.73 18.73
N THR A 91 -6.59 3.03 18.53
CA THR A 91 -5.76 4.05 19.18
C THR A 91 -6.08 4.05 20.68
N PRO A 92 -5.17 3.56 21.55
CA PRO A 92 -5.39 3.69 22.97
C PRO A 92 -5.21 5.16 23.29
N THR A 93 -6.25 5.82 23.82
CA THR A 93 -6.13 7.16 24.36
C THR A 93 -4.97 7.18 25.35
N LYS A 94 -3.85 7.80 24.96
CA LYS A 94 -2.70 8.00 25.83
C LYS A 94 -3.21 8.81 27.03
N LYS A 95 -3.38 8.16 28.19
CA LYS A 95 -3.70 8.86 29.43
C LYS A 95 -2.55 9.83 29.69
N GLU A 96 -2.83 11.12 29.61
CA GLU A 96 -1.87 12.15 30.02
C GLU A 96 -1.46 11.88 31.49
N PRO A 97 -0.17 11.92 31.82
CA PRO A 97 0.25 11.83 33.20
C PRO A 97 -0.34 13.05 33.93
N LYS A 98 -1.16 12.80 34.95
CA LYS A 98 -1.60 13.85 35.88
C LYS A 98 -0.34 14.42 36.53
N ASP A 99 -0.03 15.65 36.19
CA ASP A 99 0.91 16.49 36.94
C ASP A 99 0.26 16.77 38.30
N ASN A 100 0.95 16.43 39.38
CA ASN A 100 0.49 16.55 40.76
C ASN A 100 0.99 17.85 41.37
#